data_AF-A0AAD7ATN7-F1
#
_entry.id   AF-A0AAD7ATN7-F1
#
_cell.length_a   1.000
_cell.length_b   1.000
_cell.length_c   1.000
_cell.angle_alpha   90.00
_cell.angle_beta   90.00
_cell.angle_gamma   90.00
#
_symmetry.space_group_name_H-M   'P 1'
#
loop_
_entity.id
_entity.type
_entity.pdbx_description
1 polymer ?
#
loop_
_entity_poly.entity_id
_entity_poly.type
_entity_poly.pdbx_seq_one_letter_code
_entity_poly.pdbx_strand_id
1 'polypeptide(L)'
;MSLLDKFKTGAKKAGIQATAFGQKAGVTIASGSRDLVQGFSLPGEAEKAAKILDSFLADPDRPESALNSIPKAVLQSARGLAVFQILKAGFVFSGKAGSGLVIARLPDGSWSAPSCIATGGLGWGLQIGADITDFVIVLRTEDAVRAFSQGGNVTVGGAVSATAGPIGTGGSVESALATTPTPMFSYSKSKGLFAGLSLEGTVLIERKDANRDFYGSPVPARDILGGRVPPPEVASRLYEIIEAAEGLDESGLPEEAYVPNEAGEHLVFDANGRD
;
A
#
# COMPACT_ATOMS: atom_id res chain seq x y z
N MET A 1 -34.93 1.16 53.69
CA MET A 1 -33.72 1.66 52.98
C MET A 1 -34.07 2.96 52.29
N SER A 2 -33.30 4.02 52.55
CA SER A 2 -33.59 5.39 52.10
C SER A 2 -33.22 5.59 50.63
N LEU A 3 -33.94 6.47 49.92
CA LEU A 3 -33.63 6.90 48.54
C LEU A 3 -32.18 7.41 48.40
N LEU A 4 -31.62 7.97 49.48
CA LEU A 4 -30.24 8.43 49.56
C LEU A 4 -29.21 7.30 49.44
N ASP A 5 -29.53 6.10 49.92
CA ASP A 5 -28.61 4.95 49.84
C ASP A 5 -28.55 4.36 48.43
N LYS A 6 -29.68 4.38 47.71
CA LYS A 6 -29.75 3.97 46.30
C LYS A 6 -28.98 4.96 45.41
N PHE A 7 -29.06 6.25 45.71
CA PHE A 7 -28.33 7.28 44.96
C PHE A 7 -26.81 7.19 45.17
N LYS A 8 -26.35 7.03 46.43
CA LYS A 8 -24.93 6.82 46.74
C LYS A 8 -24.37 5.55 46.09
N THR A 9 -25.16 4.47 46.06
CA THR A 9 -24.76 3.20 45.43
C THR A 9 -24.69 3.33 43.90
N GLY A 10 -25.65 4.03 43.28
CA GLY A 10 -25.64 4.34 41.85
C GLY A 10 -24.43 5.17 41.42
N ALA A 11 -24.11 6.22 42.19
CA ALA A 11 -22.94 7.06 41.93
C ALA A 11 -21.61 6.30 42.06
N LYS A 12 -21.49 5.39 43.04
CA LYS A 12 -20.30 4.55 43.23
C LYS A 12 -20.12 3.54 42.09
N LYS A 13 -21.21 2.96 41.57
CA LYS A 13 -21.17 2.06 40.40
C LYS A 13 -20.82 2.80 39.11
N ALA A 14 -21.37 4.00 38.91
CA ALA A 14 -21.06 4.84 37.76
C ALA A 14 -19.59 5.30 37.74
N GLY A 15 -19.02 5.68 38.88
CA GLY A 15 -17.60 6.06 38.98
C GLY A 15 -16.63 4.92 38.68
N ILE A 16 -16.95 3.69 39.08
CA ILE A 16 -16.14 2.50 38.77
C ILE A 16 -16.19 2.17 37.27
N GLN A 17 -17.36 2.25 36.64
CA GLN A 17 -17.51 2.06 35.19
C GLN A 17 -16.82 3.15 34.37
N ALA A 18 -16.89 4.41 34.80
CA ALA A 18 -16.19 5.52 34.16
C ALA A 18 -14.66 5.36 34.23
N THR A 19 -14.15 4.82 35.33
CA THR A 19 -12.70 4.55 35.50
C THR A 19 -12.25 3.39 34.61
N ALA A 20 -13.03 2.32 34.51
CA ALA A 20 -12.75 1.20 33.61
C ALA A 20 -12.82 1.62 32.12
N PHE A 21 -13.76 2.49 31.75
CA PHE A 21 -13.85 3.03 30.40
C PHE A 21 -12.69 3.99 30.08
N GLY A 22 -12.30 4.83 31.04
CA GLY A 22 -11.14 5.72 30.92
C GLY A 22 -9.81 4.96 30.80
N GLN A 23 -9.65 3.85 31.52
CA GLN A 23 -8.46 2.99 31.38
C GLN A 23 -8.46 2.23 30.05
N LYS A 24 -9.61 1.72 29.58
CA LYS A 24 -9.70 1.06 28.27
C LYS A 24 -9.44 2.03 27.11
N ALA A 25 -10.01 3.24 27.17
CA ALA A 25 -9.75 4.30 26.19
C ALA A 25 -8.29 4.78 26.22
N GLY A 26 -7.70 4.94 27.41
CA GLY A 26 -6.29 5.32 27.57
C GLY A 26 -5.31 4.26 27.06
N VAL A 27 -5.61 2.97 27.26
CA VAL A 27 -4.80 1.86 26.73
C VAL A 27 -4.93 1.75 25.20
N THR A 28 -6.12 1.96 24.63
CA THR A 28 -6.32 1.98 23.17
C THR A 28 -5.64 3.18 22.49
N ILE A 29 -5.57 4.34 23.15
CA ILE A 29 -4.86 5.52 22.62
C ILE A 29 -3.33 5.35 22.76
N ALA A 30 -2.85 4.71 23.83
CA ALA A 30 -1.42 4.42 24.02
C ALA A 30 -0.91 3.29 23.10
N SER A 31 -1.74 2.29 22.77
CA SER A 31 -1.42 1.29 21.74
C SER A 31 -1.54 1.89 20.34
N GLY A 32 -2.60 2.65 20.05
CA GLY A 32 -2.77 3.31 18.76
C GLY A 32 -1.67 4.33 18.44
N SER A 33 -1.15 5.05 19.44
CA SER A 33 0.01 5.95 19.23
C SER A 33 1.32 5.19 19.02
N ARG A 34 1.53 4.02 19.65
CA ARG A 34 2.68 3.16 19.34
C ARG A 34 2.55 2.53 17.96
N ASP A 35 1.39 2.02 17.57
CA ASP A 35 1.14 1.46 16.24
C ASP A 35 1.29 2.53 15.14
N LEU A 36 0.81 3.75 15.40
CA LEU A 36 1.02 4.90 14.51
C LEU A 36 2.50 5.27 14.42
N VAL A 37 3.23 5.41 15.55
CA VAL A 37 4.66 5.77 15.57
C VAL A 37 5.54 4.67 14.98
N GLN A 38 5.23 3.40 15.25
CA GLN A 38 5.95 2.24 14.74
C GLN A 38 5.77 2.12 13.22
N GLY A 39 4.56 2.41 12.73
CA GLY A 39 4.22 2.49 11.31
C GLY A 39 4.93 3.60 10.53
N PHE A 40 5.75 4.46 11.17
CA PHE A 40 6.62 5.43 10.51
C PHE A 40 8.11 5.04 10.52
N SER A 41 8.50 3.92 11.12
CA SER A 41 9.88 3.42 11.05
C SER A 41 10.04 2.37 9.96
N LEU A 42 11.24 2.16 9.40
CA LEU A 42 11.44 1.11 8.39
C LEU A 42 11.00 -0.28 8.86
N PRO A 43 11.30 -0.74 10.10
CA PRO A 43 10.79 -2.04 10.59
C PRO A 43 9.26 -2.11 10.63
N GLY A 44 8.58 -1.05 11.07
CA GLY A 44 7.11 -1.06 11.12
C GLY A 44 6.47 -0.92 9.75
N GLU A 45 7.10 -0.19 8.82
CA GLU A 45 6.68 -0.15 7.41
C GLU A 45 6.86 -1.51 6.74
N ALA A 46 7.94 -2.24 7.04
CA ALA A 46 8.19 -3.59 6.52
C ALA A 46 7.12 -4.58 6.99
N GLU A 47 6.81 -4.59 8.28
CA GLU A 47 5.75 -5.43 8.85
C GLU A 47 4.35 -5.05 8.32
N LYS A 48 4.08 -3.74 8.17
CA LYS A 48 2.81 -3.27 7.57
C LYS A 48 2.71 -3.68 6.10
N ALA A 49 3.77 -3.52 5.33
CA ALA A 49 3.82 -3.91 3.93
C ALA A 49 3.64 -5.42 3.74
N ALA A 50 4.28 -6.24 4.59
CA ALA A 50 4.08 -7.68 4.60
C ALA A 50 2.59 -8.04 4.79
N LYS A 51 1.93 -7.48 5.81
CA LYS A 51 0.49 -7.69 6.06
C LYS A 51 -0.39 -7.23 4.92
N ILE A 52 -0.08 -6.07 4.33
CA ILE A 52 -0.81 -5.56 3.19
C ILE A 52 -0.67 -6.54 2.04
N LEU A 53 0.56 -6.85 1.60
CA LEU A 53 0.81 -7.73 0.47
C LEU A 53 0.13 -9.08 0.64
N ASP A 54 0.30 -9.72 1.80
CA ASP A 54 -0.35 -11.00 2.15
C ASP A 54 -1.88 -10.95 1.93
N SER A 55 -2.51 -9.84 2.34
CA SER A 55 -3.95 -9.67 2.14
C SER A 55 -4.38 -9.56 0.68
N PHE A 56 -3.45 -9.29 -0.25
CA PHE A 56 -3.67 -9.22 -1.70
C PHE A 56 -3.33 -10.52 -2.44
N LEU A 57 -2.88 -11.56 -1.73
CA LEU A 57 -2.58 -12.85 -2.33
C LEU A 57 -3.76 -13.80 -2.25
N ALA A 58 -3.79 -14.75 -3.18
CA ALA A 58 -4.75 -15.83 -3.15
C ALA A 58 -4.43 -16.74 -1.96
N ASP A 59 -5.46 -17.06 -1.19
CA ASP A 59 -5.43 -18.05 -0.12
C ASP A 59 -5.69 -19.43 -0.75
N PRO A 60 -4.71 -20.35 -0.73
CA PRO A 60 -4.87 -21.69 -1.29
C PRO A 60 -5.99 -22.50 -0.64
N ASP A 61 -6.32 -22.22 0.63
CA ASP A 61 -7.40 -22.88 1.35
C ASP A 61 -8.78 -22.30 0.99
N ARG A 62 -8.82 -21.20 0.22
CA ARG A 62 -10.03 -20.47 -0.19
C ARG A 62 -9.95 -20.06 -1.66
N PRO A 63 -10.26 -20.97 -2.60
CA PRO A 63 -10.11 -20.73 -4.04
C PRO A 63 -10.83 -19.47 -4.56
N GLU A 64 -11.92 -19.04 -3.92
CA GLU A 64 -12.66 -17.82 -4.26
C GLU A 64 -11.86 -16.52 -4.01
N SER A 65 -10.81 -16.58 -3.18
CA SER A 65 -9.94 -15.43 -2.89
C SER A 65 -9.10 -15.02 -4.11
N ALA A 66 -8.83 -15.94 -5.04
CA ALA A 66 -8.02 -15.70 -6.22
C ALA A 66 -8.59 -14.59 -7.13
N LEU A 67 -9.92 -14.45 -7.18
CA LEU A 67 -10.61 -13.46 -8.03
C LEU A 67 -10.22 -12.00 -7.72
N ASN A 68 -9.81 -11.70 -6.49
CA ASN A 68 -9.45 -10.35 -6.04
C ASN A 68 -7.99 -10.25 -5.60
N SER A 69 -7.17 -11.18 -6.07
CA SER A 69 -5.77 -11.31 -5.70
C SER A 69 -4.85 -10.86 -6.83
N ILE A 70 -3.61 -10.53 -6.48
CA ILE A 70 -2.57 -10.25 -7.45
C ILE A 70 -2.18 -11.59 -8.09
N PRO A 71 -2.30 -11.74 -9.43
CA PRO A 71 -1.92 -12.98 -10.09
C PRO A 71 -0.44 -13.28 -9.91
N LYS A 72 -0.09 -14.56 -9.79
CA LYS A 72 1.32 -15.01 -9.67
C LYS A 72 2.19 -14.48 -10.81
N ALA A 73 1.70 -14.54 -12.05
CA ALA A 73 2.41 -14.02 -13.22
C ALA A 73 2.74 -12.51 -13.11
N VAL A 74 1.88 -11.74 -12.46
CA VAL A 74 2.10 -10.31 -12.21
C VAL A 74 3.23 -10.09 -11.19
N LEU A 75 3.30 -10.91 -10.14
CA LEU A 75 4.39 -10.85 -9.15
C LEU A 75 5.71 -11.32 -9.75
N GLN A 76 5.71 -12.42 -10.50
CA GLN A 76 6.91 -12.97 -11.15
C GLN A 76 7.52 -12.00 -12.19
N SER A 77 6.69 -11.21 -12.88
CA SER A 77 7.14 -10.20 -13.83
C SER A 77 7.45 -8.84 -13.19
N ALA A 78 7.28 -8.70 -11.87
CA ALA A 78 7.51 -7.45 -11.16
C ALA A 78 9.00 -7.08 -11.14
N ARG A 79 9.29 -5.84 -11.55
CA ARG A 79 10.59 -5.17 -11.36
C ARG A 79 10.65 -4.39 -10.06
N GLY A 80 9.50 -4.08 -9.46
CA GLY A 80 9.42 -3.47 -8.14
C GLY A 80 8.02 -3.56 -7.56
N LEU A 81 7.93 -3.44 -6.23
CA LEU A 81 6.68 -3.39 -5.50
C LEU A 81 6.69 -2.15 -4.62
N ALA A 82 5.67 -1.30 -4.76
CA ALA A 82 5.38 -0.23 -3.82
C ALA A 82 4.14 -0.60 -3.01
N VAL A 83 4.31 -0.75 -1.70
CA VAL A 83 3.26 -1.19 -0.78
C VAL A 83 3.06 -0.13 0.29
N PHE A 84 1.87 0.45 0.37
CA PHE A 84 1.59 1.56 1.26
C PHE A 84 0.11 1.64 1.63
N GLN A 85 -0.17 2.33 2.73
CA GLN A 85 -1.53 2.61 3.19
C GLN A 85 -1.79 4.12 3.17
N ILE A 86 -2.98 4.51 2.74
CA ILE A 86 -3.45 5.89 2.72
C ILE A 86 -4.68 6.02 3.62
N LEU A 87 -4.68 7.03 4.47
CA LEU A 87 -5.88 7.56 5.09
C LEU A 87 -6.38 8.75 4.27
N LYS A 88 -7.65 8.72 3.87
CA LYS A 88 -8.31 9.77 3.12
C LYS A 88 -9.57 10.20 3.85
N ALA A 89 -9.82 11.51 3.89
CA ALA A 89 -11.03 12.07 4.47
C ALA A 89 -11.39 13.40 3.80
N GLY A 90 -12.68 13.68 3.64
CA GLY A 90 -13.12 14.94 3.06
C GLY A 90 -14.62 15.19 3.07
N PHE A 91 -14.97 16.47 2.93
CA PHE A 91 -16.30 16.95 2.56
C PHE A 91 -16.12 18.15 1.64
N VAL A 92 -16.46 17.98 0.36
CA VAL A 92 -16.15 18.90 -0.74
C VAL A 92 -14.64 19.06 -1.00
N PHE A 93 -13.84 19.45 0.00
CA PHE A 93 -12.38 19.30 0.03
C PHE A 93 -11.98 17.98 0.69
N SER A 94 -10.91 17.34 0.22
CA SER A 94 -10.27 16.19 0.92
C SER A 94 -8.79 16.41 1.13
N GLY A 95 -8.30 15.81 2.20
CA GLY A 95 -6.89 15.51 2.39
C GLY A 95 -6.67 14.01 2.43
N LYS A 96 -5.47 13.60 2.02
CA LYS A 96 -5.00 12.24 2.22
C LYS A 96 -3.53 12.22 2.62
N ALA A 97 -3.19 11.27 3.47
CA ALA A 97 -1.84 11.07 3.96
C ALA A 97 -1.60 9.58 4.20
N GLY A 98 -0.39 9.13 3.94
CA GLY A 98 -0.06 7.72 4.03
C GLY A 98 1.44 7.47 3.99
N SER A 99 1.80 6.22 4.22
CA SER A 99 3.19 5.79 4.22
C SER A 99 3.32 4.30 3.91
N GLY A 100 4.50 3.91 3.50
CA GLY A 100 4.81 2.54 3.11
C GLY A 100 6.28 2.39 2.74
N LEU A 101 6.55 1.41 1.87
CA LEU A 101 7.87 1.15 1.33
C LEU A 101 7.82 0.80 -0.15
N VAL A 102 9.01 0.82 -0.77
CA VAL A 102 9.27 0.31 -2.09
C VAL A 102 10.43 -0.68 -2.01
N ILE A 103 10.36 -1.77 -2.77
CA ILE A 103 11.46 -2.68 -3.07
C ILE A 103 11.59 -2.85 -4.58
N ALA A 104 12.79 -3.14 -5.06
CA ALA A 104 13.08 -3.37 -6.47
C ALA A 104 13.72 -4.75 -6.66
N ARG A 105 13.46 -5.37 -7.81
CA ARG A 105 14.14 -6.60 -8.22
C ARG A 105 15.47 -6.22 -8.85
N LEU A 106 16.56 -6.78 -8.35
CA LEU A 106 17.92 -6.53 -8.79
C LEU A 106 18.24 -7.34 -10.07
N PRO A 107 19.33 -7.01 -10.80
CA PRO A 107 19.71 -7.72 -12.02
C PRO A 107 20.01 -9.22 -11.83
N ASP A 108 20.37 -9.63 -10.61
CA ASP A 108 20.59 -11.03 -10.24
C ASP A 108 19.29 -11.78 -9.88
N GLY A 109 18.15 -11.10 -9.95
CA GLY A 109 16.83 -11.63 -9.61
C GLY A 109 16.46 -11.52 -8.13
N SER A 110 17.39 -11.14 -7.25
CA SER A 110 17.09 -10.92 -5.83
C SER A 110 16.32 -9.62 -5.58
N TRP A 111 15.71 -9.48 -4.40
CA TRP A 111 15.05 -8.24 -4.00
C TRP A 111 16.03 -7.30 -3.29
N SER A 112 15.94 -6.00 -3.59
CA SER A 112 16.68 -4.94 -2.91
C SER A 112 16.23 -4.78 -1.46
N ALA A 113 17.03 -4.06 -0.67
CA ALA A 113 16.56 -3.51 0.60
C ALA A 113 15.35 -2.56 0.40
N PRO A 114 14.47 -2.38 1.40
CA PRO A 114 13.30 -1.52 1.27
C PRO A 114 13.64 -0.05 1.48
N SER A 115 13.00 0.83 0.71
CA SER A 115 13.05 2.28 0.92
C SER A 115 11.69 2.78 1.40
N CYS A 116 11.65 3.47 2.54
CA CYS A 116 10.43 4.09 3.05
C CYS A 116 9.95 5.22 2.14
N ILE A 117 8.63 5.30 1.99
CA ILE A 117 7.93 6.35 1.24
C ILE A 117 6.80 6.97 2.07
N ALA A 118 6.50 8.22 1.77
CA ALA A 118 5.31 8.92 2.25
C ALA A 118 4.47 9.32 1.04
N THR A 119 3.16 9.38 1.25
CA THR A 119 2.23 9.87 0.25
C THR A 119 1.32 10.92 0.88
N GLY A 120 1.07 11.98 0.13
CA GLY A 120 0.23 13.09 0.55
C GLY A 120 -0.58 13.60 -0.62
N GLY A 121 -1.73 14.19 -0.35
CA GLY A 121 -2.56 14.74 -1.41
C GLY A 121 -3.69 15.59 -0.91
N LEU A 122 -4.14 16.46 -1.80
CA LEU A 122 -5.33 17.26 -1.62
C LEU A 122 -6.27 16.99 -2.80
N GLY A 123 -7.55 17.05 -2.54
CA GLY A 123 -8.58 16.86 -3.55
C GLY A 123 -9.76 17.80 -3.34
N TRP A 124 -10.53 17.96 -4.40
CA TRP A 124 -11.78 18.70 -4.39
C TRP A 124 -12.80 18.01 -5.29
N GLY A 125 -14.05 17.96 -4.85
CA GLY A 125 -15.12 17.36 -5.63
C GLY A 125 -16.42 17.20 -4.85
N LEU A 126 -17.41 16.58 -5.48
CA LEU A 126 -18.67 16.23 -4.82
C LEU A 126 -18.45 14.93 -4.04
N GLN A 127 -17.79 15.04 -2.89
CA GLN A 127 -17.35 13.92 -2.08
C GLN A 127 -17.61 14.13 -0.59
N ILE A 128 -17.87 13.02 0.11
CA ILE A 128 -17.98 12.97 1.56
C ILE A 128 -17.50 11.62 2.07
N GLY A 129 -16.74 11.64 3.17
CA GLY A 129 -16.46 10.45 3.95
C GLY A 129 -15.02 10.33 4.40
N ALA A 130 -14.69 9.14 4.87
CA ALA A 130 -13.34 8.76 5.24
C ALA A 130 -13.12 7.26 4.99
N ASP A 131 -11.94 6.94 4.49
CA ASP A 131 -11.50 5.59 4.20
C ASP A 131 -10.00 5.42 4.47
N ILE A 132 -9.63 4.19 4.80
CA ILE A 132 -8.26 3.72 4.81
C ILE A 132 -8.12 2.76 3.65
N THR A 133 -7.18 3.04 2.76
CA THR A 133 -6.93 2.22 1.58
C THR A 133 -5.52 1.68 1.59
N ASP A 134 -5.42 0.36 1.52
CA ASP A 134 -4.17 -0.36 1.32
C ASP A 134 -3.91 -0.47 -0.19
N PHE A 135 -2.68 -0.23 -0.63
CA PHE A 135 -2.25 -0.27 -2.01
C PHE A 135 -1.06 -1.21 -2.20
N VAL A 136 -1.09 -1.97 -3.30
CA VAL A 136 0.07 -2.64 -3.88
C VAL A 136 0.19 -2.19 -5.34
N ILE A 137 1.26 -1.47 -5.64
CA ILE A 137 1.62 -1.09 -7.00
C ILE A 137 2.74 -2.00 -7.48
N VAL A 138 2.46 -2.73 -8.55
CA VAL A 138 3.42 -3.60 -9.23
C VAL A 138 4.06 -2.81 -10.36
N LEU A 139 5.36 -2.55 -10.25
CA LEU A 139 6.17 -1.86 -11.26
C LEU A 139 6.74 -2.92 -12.21
N ARG A 140 6.43 -2.84 -13.51
CA ARG A 140 6.83 -3.88 -14.48
C ARG A 140 8.07 -3.54 -15.29
N THR A 141 8.59 -2.32 -15.16
CA THR A 141 9.77 -1.86 -15.90
C THR A 141 10.78 -1.20 -14.97
N GLU A 142 12.07 -1.31 -15.31
CA GLU A 142 13.15 -0.60 -14.63
C GLU A 142 12.95 0.92 -14.65
N ASP A 143 12.35 1.43 -15.74
CA ASP A 143 11.99 2.84 -15.85
C ASP A 143 10.92 3.26 -14.82
N ALA A 144 9.93 2.40 -14.56
CA ALA A 144 8.93 2.65 -13.52
C ALA A 144 9.56 2.63 -12.12
N VAL A 145 10.43 1.65 -11.84
CA VAL A 145 11.22 1.61 -10.59
C VAL A 145 12.06 2.87 -10.43
N ARG A 146 12.77 3.27 -11.49
CA ARG A 146 13.62 4.47 -11.49
C ARG A 146 12.81 5.74 -11.26
N ALA A 147 11.65 5.87 -11.89
CA ALA A 147 10.74 7.00 -11.68
C ALA A 147 10.32 7.14 -10.21
N PHE A 148 10.02 6.02 -9.54
CA PHE A 148 9.77 5.97 -8.09
C PHE A 148 11.02 6.26 -7.24
N SER A 149 12.19 5.78 -7.67
CA SER A 149 13.45 5.84 -6.93
C SER A 149 14.16 7.19 -6.96
N GLN A 150 13.89 8.02 -7.97
CA GLN A 150 14.58 9.30 -8.17
C GLN A 150 14.20 10.39 -7.17
N GLY A 151 13.29 10.11 -6.22
CA GLY A 151 12.88 11.06 -5.18
C GLY A 151 12.13 12.27 -5.76
N GLY A 152 11.59 12.13 -6.97
CA GLY A 152 10.70 13.08 -7.61
C GLY A 152 9.25 12.87 -7.15
N ASN A 153 8.42 13.89 -7.31
CA ASN A 153 7.02 13.85 -6.93
C ASN A 153 6.28 13.03 -7.99
N VAL A 154 6.05 11.75 -7.71
CA VAL A 154 5.23 10.92 -8.59
C VAL A 154 3.78 11.36 -8.38
N THR A 155 3.22 12.01 -9.41
CA THR A 155 1.81 12.40 -9.39
C THR A 155 0.96 11.30 -9.99
N VAL A 156 -0.02 10.82 -9.22
CA VAL A 156 -1.02 9.85 -9.67
C VAL A 156 -2.35 10.59 -9.76
N GLY A 157 -2.80 10.88 -10.99
CA GLY A 157 -4.10 11.47 -11.33
C GLY A 157 -5.10 10.45 -11.88
N GLY A 158 -6.37 10.84 -12.00
CA GLY A 158 -7.59 10.02 -12.12
C GLY A 158 -7.73 8.96 -13.24
N ALA A 159 -6.65 8.53 -13.89
CA ALA A 159 -6.56 7.30 -14.69
C ALA A 159 -5.07 6.95 -14.85
N VAL A 160 -4.43 6.52 -13.75
CA VAL A 160 -3.03 6.08 -13.59
C VAL A 160 -2.09 6.42 -14.76
N SER A 161 -1.64 7.68 -14.81
CA SER A 161 -0.45 8.10 -15.56
C SER A 161 0.59 8.62 -14.56
N ALA A 162 1.66 7.85 -14.34
CA ALA A 162 2.76 8.28 -13.49
C ALA A 162 3.63 9.26 -14.28
N THR A 163 3.57 10.54 -13.91
CA THR A 163 4.49 11.56 -14.46
C THR A 163 5.63 11.77 -13.48
N ALA A 164 6.86 11.46 -13.89
CA ALA A 164 8.07 11.85 -13.18
C ALA A 164 8.44 13.28 -13.61
N GLY A 165 8.22 14.28 -12.76
CA GLY A 165 8.52 15.67 -13.11
C GLY A 165 8.82 16.58 -11.90
N PRO A 166 9.60 17.67 -12.09
CA PRO A 166 9.76 18.70 -11.07
C PRO A 166 8.41 19.37 -10.76
N ILE A 167 8.11 19.60 -9.47
CA ILE A 167 6.91 20.34 -9.08
C ILE A 167 7.08 21.79 -9.52
N GLY A 168 6.18 22.29 -10.35
CA GLY A 168 6.08 23.71 -10.66
C GLY A 168 6.65 24.11 -12.02
N THR A 169 6.00 23.68 -13.08
CA THR A 169 5.64 24.51 -14.25
C THR A 169 4.61 23.71 -15.03
N GLY A 170 3.40 24.24 -15.16
CA GLY A 170 2.32 23.59 -15.90
C GLY A 170 2.76 23.23 -17.31
N GLY A 171 2.71 21.95 -17.63
CA GLY A 171 3.03 21.41 -18.94
C GLY A 171 2.60 19.96 -18.97
N SER A 172 1.43 19.73 -19.54
CA SER A 172 0.86 18.41 -19.81
C SER A 172 1.86 17.56 -20.60
N VAL A 173 2.29 16.43 -20.03
CA VAL A 173 2.90 15.32 -20.77
C VAL A 173 1.84 14.22 -20.93
N GLU A 174 0.68 14.62 -21.45
CA GLU A 174 -0.26 13.70 -22.11
C GLU A 174 0.22 13.51 -23.55
N SER A 175 1.16 12.59 -23.83
CA SER A 175 1.36 12.19 -25.24
C SER A 175 2.21 10.97 -25.59
N ALA A 176 2.87 10.26 -24.66
CA ALA A 176 3.88 9.27 -25.10
C ALA A 176 3.64 7.80 -24.75
N LEU A 177 2.54 7.42 -24.08
CA LEU A 177 2.41 6.04 -23.54
C LEU A 177 1.27 5.19 -24.13
N ALA A 178 0.57 5.66 -25.17
CA ALA A 178 -0.52 4.89 -25.79
C ALA A 178 -0.06 3.62 -26.57
N THR A 179 1.24 3.32 -26.61
CA THR A 179 1.80 2.16 -27.35
C THR A 179 2.82 1.36 -26.52
N THR A 180 3.02 1.70 -25.24
CA THR A 180 3.91 0.95 -24.34
C THR A 180 3.07 0.09 -23.41
N PRO A 181 3.46 -1.17 -23.12
CA PRO A 181 2.81 -1.97 -22.08
C PRO A 181 2.65 -1.14 -20.80
N THR A 182 1.50 -1.26 -20.12
CA THR A 182 1.21 -0.45 -18.93
C THR A 182 2.37 -0.55 -17.93
N PRO A 183 3.07 0.55 -17.57
CA PRO A 183 4.31 0.45 -16.81
C PRO A 183 4.10 -0.05 -15.37
N MET A 184 2.85 -0.04 -14.89
CA MET A 184 2.46 -0.48 -13.56
C MET A 184 1.04 -1.04 -13.52
N PHE A 185 0.80 -1.96 -12.59
CA PHE A 185 -0.54 -2.34 -12.14
C PHE A 185 -0.78 -1.82 -10.72
N SER A 186 -1.99 -1.39 -10.41
CA SER A 186 -2.36 -0.89 -9.08
C SER A 186 -3.51 -1.70 -8.53
N TYR A 187 -3.29 -2.30 -7.36
CA TYR A 187 -4.29 -3.04 -6.61
C TYR A 187 -4.59 -2.28 -5.32
N SER A 188 -5.86 -2.19 -4.95
CA SER A 188 -6.26 -1.47 -3.73
C SER A 188 -7.40 -2.15 -2.99
N LYS A 189 -7.34 -2.11 -1.65
CA LYS A 189 -8.40 -2.59 -0.75
C LYS A 189 -8.74 -1.46 0.22
N SER A 190 -9.95 -0.94 0.10
CA SER A 190 -10.43 0.19 0.90
C SER A 190 -11.35 -0.29 2.01
N LYS A 191 -11.20 0.30 3.20
CA LYS A 191 -12.09 0.11 4.35
C LYS A 191 -12.57 1.48 4.81
N GLY A 192 -13.88 1.69 4.76
CA GLY A 192 -14.50 2.95 5.17
C GLY A 192 -15.73 3.26 4.33
N LEU A 193 -16.24 4.48 4.51
CA LEU A 193 -17.35 5.00 3.73
C LEU A 193 -16.88 6.30 3.10
N PHE A 194 -16.62 6.24 1.80
CA PHE A 194 -16.28 7.38 0.97
C PHE A 194 -17.14 7.33 -0.28
N ALA A 195 -17.94 8.37 -0.51
CA ALA A 195 -18.82 8.46 -1.67
C ALA A 195 -18.59 9.78 -2.37
N GLY A 196 -18.42 9.74 -3.69
CA GLY A 196 -18.33 10.95 -4.48
C GLY A 196 -17.52 10.84 -5.75
N LEU A 197 -17.52 11.97 -6.48
CA LEU A 197 -16.64 12.22 -7.62
C LEU A 197 -15.64 13.29 -7.22
N SER A 198 -14.35 12.98 -7.33
CA SER A 198 -13.27 13.86 -6.91
C SER A 198 -12.14 13.92 -7.90
N LEU A 199 -11.53 15.10 -8.01
CA LEU A 199 -10.22 15.25 -8.63
C LEU A 199 -9.19 15.32 -7.50
N GLU A 200 -8.16 14.49 -7.60
CA GLU A 200 -7.16 14.34 -6.54
C GLU A 200 -5.76 14.53 -7.10
N GLY A 201 -4.99 15.38 -6.41
CA GLY A 201 -3.55 15.43 -6.55
C GLY A 201 -2.92 14.50 -5.52
N THR A 202 -2.08 13.57 -5.98
CA THR A 202 -1.29 12.69 -5.13
C THR A 202 0.16 12.95 -5.35
N VAL A 203 0.96 12.94 -4.30
CA VAL A 203 2.42 12.97 -4.38
C VAL A 203 2.97 11.82 -3.56
N LEU A 204 3.90 11.06 -4.14
CA LEU A 204 4.75 10.13 -3.40
C LEU A 204 6.16 10.71 -3.28
N ILE A 205 6.74 10.61 -2.08
CA ILE A 205 8.09 11.05 -1.77
C ILE A 205 8.86 10.00 -0.99
N GLU A 206 10.17 9.99 -1.19
CA GLU A 206 11.11 9.24 -0.36
C GLU A 206 11.14 9.81 1.08
N ARG A 207 11.11 8.93 2.07
CA ARG A 207 11.33 9.28 3.48
C ARG A 207 12.81 9.14 3.85
N LYS A 208 13.59 10.12 3.41
CA LYS A 208 15.05 10.19 3.64
C LYS A 208 15.42 10.16 5.12
N ASP A 209 14.56 10.71 5.97
CA ASP A 209 14.67 10.65 7.42
C ASP A 209 14.58 9.21 7.94
N ALA A 210 13.50 8.49 7.61
CA ALA A 210 13.30 7.10 8.05
C ALA A 210 14.37 6.15 7.49
N ASN A 211 14.75 6.34 6.23
CA ASN A 211 15.84 5.59 5.60
C ASN A 211 17.16 5.85 6.33
N ARG A 212 17.53 7.11 6.56
CA ARG A 212 18.77 7.47 7.27
C ARG A 212 18.79 6.93 8.68
N ASP A 213 17.69 7.06 9.40
CA ASP A 213 17.61 6.65 10.81
C ASP A 213 17.76 5.13 10.95
N PHE A 214 17.29 4.35 9.96
CA PHE A 214 17.47 2.89 9.93
C PHE A 214 18.86 2.47 9.43
N TYR A 215 19.31 3.00 8.28
CA TYR A 215 20.58 2.60 7.65
C TYR A 215 21.81 3.25 8.28
N GLY A 216 21.63 4.16 9.24
CA GLY A 216 22.71 4.87 9.94
C GLY A 216 23.49 5.87 9.07
N SER A 217 23.09 6.06 7.81
CA SER A 217 23.72 6.98 6.86
C SER A 217 22.70 7.48 5.83
N PRO A 218 22.91 8.66 5.21
CA PRO A 218 21.98 9.22 4.23
C PRO A 218 22.10 8.50 2.88
N VAL A 219 21.55 7.29 2.80
CA VAL A 219 21.48 6.50 1.56
C VAL A 219 20.18 6.86 0.83
N PRO A 220 20.23 7.41 -0.40
CA PRO A 220 19.02 7.76 -1.14
C PRO A 220 18.31 6.51 -1.68
N ALA A 221 17.00 6.60 -1.94
CA ALA A 221 16.17 5.52 -2.46
C ALA A 221 16.78 4.83 -3.71
N ARG A 222 17.32 5.60 -4.66
CA ARG A 222 18.01 5.04 -5.84
C ARG A 222 19.17 4.10 -5.51
N ASP A 223 19.85 4.31 -4.39
CA ASP A 223 21.01 3.53 -3.98
C ASP A 223 20.54 2.30 -3.18
N ILE A 224 19.50 2.47 -2.35
CA ILE A 224 18.82 1.39 -1.62
C ILE A 224 18.23 0.38 -2.61
N LEU A 225 17.41 0.88 -3.54
CA LEU A 225 16.73 0.08 -4.57
C LEU A 225 17.68 -0.45 -5.64
N GLY A 226 18.84 0.18 -5.80
CA GLY A 226 19.94 -0.32 -6.64
C GLY A 226 20.84 -1.36 -5.96
N GLY A 227 20.53 -1.79 -4.73
CA GLY A 227 21.26 -2.87 -4.04
C GLY A 227 22.58 -2.43 -3.39
N ARG A 228 22.81 -1.13 -3.14
CA ARG A 228 24.03 -0.67 -2.45
C ARG A 228 24.07 -1.02 -0.96
N VAL A 229 22.92 -1.35 -0.39
CA VAL A 229 22.79 -1.86 0.98
C VAL A 229 22.10 -3.21 0.95
N PRO A 230 22.50 -4.16 1.82
CA PRO A 230 21.89 -5.47 1.84
C PRO A 230 20.45 -5.41 2.39
N PRO A 231 19.55 -6.30 1.92
CA PRO A 231 18.24 -6.49 2.53
C PRO A 231 18.35 -6.76 4.04
N PRO A 232 17.67 -5.99 4.90
CA PRO A 232 17.75 -6.19 6.34
C PRO A 232 16.80 -7.29 6.83
N GLU A 233 17.16 -7.96 7.93
CA GLU A 233 16.36 -9.03 8.53
C GLU A 233 14.93 -8.60 8.92
N VAL A 234 14.73 -7.32 9.26
CA VAL A 234 13.41 -6.76 9.59
C VAL A 234 12.41 -6.82 8.42
N ALA A 235 12.89 -7.03 7.19
CA ALA A 235 12.06 -7.18 6.00
C ALA A 235 11.93 -8.63 5.50
N SER A 236 12.54 -9.61 6.19
CA SER A 236 12.49 -11.04 5.85
C SER A 236 11.09 -11.54 5.51
N ARG A 237 10.13 -11.29 6.40
CA ARG A 237 8.73 -11.69 6.22
C ARG A 237 8.12 -11.18 4.90
N LEU A 238 8.43 -9.96 4.49
CA LEU A 238 7.95 -9.42 3.22
C LEU A 238 8.49 -10.24 2.04
N TYR A 239 9.78 -10.58 2.07
CA TYR A 239 10.41 -11.39 1.02
C TYR A 239 9.87 -12.82 1.00
N GLU A 240 9.68 -13.44 2.17
CA GLU A 240 9.08 -14.78 2.30
C GLU A 240 7.67 -14.83 1.69
N ILE A 241 6.86 -13.80 1.92
CA ILE A 241 5.51 -13.68 1.32
C ILE A 241 5.60 -13.60 -0.20
N ILE A 242 6.54 -12.81 -0.74
CA ILE A 242 6.73 -12.69 -2.19
C ILE A 242 7.18 -14.03 -2.78
N GLU A 243 8.17 -14.69 -2.18
CA GLU A 243 8.69 -15.97 -2.63
C GLU A 243 7.60 -17.06 -2.59
N ALA A 244 6.82 -17.12 -1.50
CA ALA A 244 5.69 -18.03 -1.38
C ALA A 244 4.67 -17.77 -2.49
N ALA A 245 4.30 -16.50 -2.72
CA ALA A 245 3.35 -16.10 -3.77
C ALA A 245 3.84 -16.46 -5.18
N GLU A 246 5.12 -16.24 -5.46
CA GLU A 246 5.76 -16.57 -6.73
C GLU A 246 5.92 -18.07 -6.93
N GLY A 247 5.90 -18.86 -5.85
CA GLY A 247 5.99 -20.31 -5.83
C GLY A 247 4.65 -21.05 -5.78
N LEU A 248 3.51 -20.36 -5.64
CA LEU A 248 2.20 -21.00 -5.51
C LEU A 248 1.88 -21.95 -6.66
N ASP A 249 1.37 -23.15 -6.34
CA ASP A 249 0.82 -24.08 -7.32
C ASP A 249 -0.61 -23.66 -7.68
N GLU A 250 -0.80 -23.21 -8.92
CA GLU A 250 -2.09 -22.68 -9.41
C GLU A 250 -2.97 -23.77 -10.03
N SER A 251 -2.54 -25.04 -10.06
CA SER A 251 -3.29 -26.14 -10.69
C SER A 251 -4.66 -26.42 -10.08
N GLY A 252 -4.91 -25.96 -8.85
CA GLY A 252 -6.20 -26.06 -8.16
C GLY A 252 -7.05 -24.79 -8.18
N LEU A 253 -6.58 -23.70 -8.79
CA LEU A 253 -7.35 -22.44 -8.87
C LEU A 253 -8.37 -22.51 -10.02
N PRO A 254 -9.59 -21.94 -9.86
CA PRO A 254 -10.59 -21.94 -10.91
C PRO A 254 -10.09 -21.16 -12.14
N GLU A 255 -10.23 -21.72 -13.36
CA GLU A 255 -9.75 -21.13 -14.62
C GLU A 255 -10.32 -19.72 -14.90
N GLU A 256 -11.49 -19.40 -14.37
CA GLU A 256 -12.11 -18.06 -14.49
C GLU A 256 -11.47 -16.99 -13.60
N ALA A 257 -10.57 -17.37 -12.67
CA ALA A 257 -9.86 -16.45 -11.79
C ALA A 257 -8.60 -15.87 -12.46
N TYR A 258 -8.81 -15.08 -13.52
CA TYR A 258 -7.94 -14.01 -14.02
C TYR A 258 -6.42 -14.24 -13.95
N VAL A 259 -5.82 -14.69 -15.06
CA VAL A 259 -4.38 -14.58 -15.32
C VAL A 259 -4.16 -13.69 -16.54
N PRO A 260 -3.70 -12.43 -16.38
CA PRO A 260 -3.33 -11.60 -17.52
C PRO A 260 -2.07 -12.20 -18.17
N ASN A 261 -2.07 -12.30 -19.49
CA ASN A 261 -0.86 -12.67 -20.23
C ASN A 261 0.21 -11.56 -20.12
N GLU A 262 1.42 -11.78 -20.65
CA GLU A 262 2.52 -10.81 -20.62
C GLU A 262 2.15 -9.42 -21.20
N ALA A 263 1.11 -9.36 -22.05
CA ALA A 263 0.58 -8.14 -22.66
C ALA A 263 -0.55 -7.46 -21.86
N GLY A 264 -1.10 -8.12 -20.83
CA GLY A 264 -2.24 -7.61 -20.05
C GLY A 264 -3.60 -7.79 -20.73
N GLU A 265 -3.70 -8.67 -21.73
CA GLU A 265 -4.96 -8.98 -22.42
C GLU A 265 -5.74 -10.10 -21.72
N HIS A 266 -7.07 -10.04 -21.82
CA HIS A 266 -7.97 -11.10 -21.37
C HIS A 266 -7.99 -12.21 -22.43
N LEU A 267 -7.43 -13.38 -22.12
CA LEU A 267 -7.71 -14.58 -22.91
C LEU A 267 -8.90 -15.31 -22.28
N VAL A 268 -10.02 -15.34 -23.01
CA VAL A 268 -11.17 -16.18 -22.69
C VAL A 268 -10.95 -17.48 -23.45
N PHE A 269 -10.65 -18.57 -22.74
CA PHE A 269 -10.69 -19.90 -23.34
C PHE A 269 -12.11 -20.43 -23.27
N ASP A 270 -12.75 -20.62 -24.42
CA ASP A 270 -13.92 -21.49 -24.47
C ASP A 270 -13.46 -22.95 -24.22
N ALA A 271 -14.32 -23.76 -23.63
CA ALA A 271 -14.02 -25.17 -23.32
C ALA A 271 -13.81 -26.06 -24.58
N ASN A 272 -13.68 -25.48 -25.77
CA ASN A 272 -13.47 -26.16 -27.06
C ASN A 272 -12.21 -25.74 -27.81
N GLY A 273 -11.35 -24.90 -27.23
CA GLY A 273 -9.96 -24.69 -27.68
C GLY A 273 -9.82 -24.30 -29.15
N ARG A 274 -10.33 -23.13 -29.55
CA ARG A 274 -9.90 -22.46 -30.78
C ARG A 274 -9.77 -20.95 -30.56
N ASP A 275 -8.66 -20.44 -31.09
CA ASP A 275 -8.11 -19.09 -31.02
C ASP A 275 -9.11 -17.93 -31.11
#